data_AF-A0A6B9Y8U8-F1
#
_entry.id   AF-A0A6B9Y8U8-F1
#
_cell.length_a   1.000
_cell.length_b   1.000
_cell.length_c   1.000
_cell.angle_alpha   90.00
_cell.angle_beta   90.00
_cell.angle_gamma   90.00
#
_symmetry.space_group_name_H-M   'P 1'
#
loop_
_entity.id
_entity.type
_entity.pdbx_description
1 polymer ?
#
loop_
_entity_poly.entity_id
_entity_poly.type
_entity_poly.pdbx_seq_one_letter_code
_entity_poly.pdbx_strand_id
1 'polypeptide(L)'
;MPEFIEPAVRDLRGSSSDESVALLVSCIDGGRDEVAAEIDGLGADTVTEIGDVSLRVEAPERIVDSICNLDTVVSVELDSDDVVVEETRNLESRPGSVM
;
A
#
# COMPACT_ATOMS: atom_id res chain seq x y z
N MET A 1 1.83 -15.55 7.82
CA MET A 1 1.15 -14.37 8.43
C MET A 1 2.21 -13.54 9.15
N PRO A 2 2.34 -12.23 8.85
CA PRO A 2 3.45 -11.39 9.31
C PRO A 2 3.47 -11.22 10.83
N GLU A 3 4.67 -11.09 11.36
CA GLU A 3 4.90 -10.87 12.79
C GLU A 3 4.42 -9.49 13.24
N PHE A 4 4.45 -8.50 12.34
CA PHE A 4 4.00 -7.15 12.60
C PHE A 4 3.16 -6.58 11.45
N ILE A 5 2.00 -6.02 11.80
CA ILE A 5 1.16 -5.23 10.86
C ILE A 5 0.88 -3.90 11.54
N GLU A 6 1.31 -2.82 10.90
CA GLU A 6 1.05 -1.47 11.40
C GLU A 6 -0.47 -1.21 11.54
N PRO A 7 -0.92 -0.51 12.59
CA PRO A 7 -2.34 -0.22 12.79
C PRO A 7 -3.02 0.40 11.56
N ALA A 8 -2.35 1.33 10.88
CA ALA A 8 -2.92 2.00 9.72
C ALA A 8 -3.10 1.06 8.52
N VAL A 9 -2.21 0.08 8.32
CA VAL A 9 -2.39 -1.00 7.34
C VAL A 9 -3.61 -1.86 7.68
N ARG A 10 -3.92 -2.05 8.97
CA ARG A 10 -5.10 -2.82 9.39
C ARG A 10 -6.41 -2.10 9.07
N ASP A 11 -6.41 -0.77 9.08
CA ASP A 11 -7.58 0.02 8.65
C ASP A 11 -7.85 -0.11 7.14
N LEU A 12 -6.80 -0.34 6.34
CA LEU A 12 -6.91 -0.58 4.90
C LEU A 12 -7.34 -2.02 4.54
N ARG A 13 -7.19 -2.97 5.48
CA ARG A 13 -7.60 -4.36 5.23
C ARG A 13 -9.10 -4.47 4.99
N GLY A 14 -9.47 -5.09 3.87
CA GLY A 14 -10.86 -5.24 3.45
C GLY A 14 -11.45 -4.00 2.78
N SER A 15 -10.64 -2.96 2.57
CA SER A 15 -10.98 -1.87 1.65
C SER A 15 -11.19 -2.44 0.25
N SER A 16 -12.16 -1.88 -0.48
CA SER A 16 -12.43 -2.23 -1.88
C SER A 16 -12.05 -1.08 -2.82
N SER A 17 -11.33 -0.09 -2.30
CA SER A 17 -10.84 1.04 -3.07
C SER A 17 -9.71 0.59 -4.00
N ASP A 18 -9.68 1.22 -5.18
CA ASP A 18 -8.57 1.15 -6.12
C ASP A 18 -7.59 2.32 -5.89
N GLU A 19 -7.64 2.97 -4.73
CA GLU A 19 -6.70 4.03 -4.38
C GLU A 19 -5.32 3.41 -4.10
N SER A 20 -4.29 3.96 -4.73
CA SER A 20 -2.92 3.47 -4.59
C SER A 20 -2.35 3.93 -3.25
N VAL A 21 -1.75 2.98 -2.53
CA VAL A 21 -1.05 3.21 -1.28
C VAL A 21 0.36 2.66 -1.36
N ALA A 22 1.33 3.37 -0.79
CA ALA A 22 2.69 2.89 -0.66
C ALA A 22 2.88 2.15 0.67
N LEU A 23 3.30 0.90 0.58
CA LEU A 23 3.56 0.01 1.70
C LEU A 23 5.06 -0.27 1.78
N LEU A 24 5.59 -0.28 2.99
CA LEU A 24 6.89 -0.85 3.29
C LEU A 24 6.69 -2.29 3.76
N VAL A 25 7.21 -3.24 2.97
CA VAL A 25 7.10 -4.68 3.22
C VAL A 25 8.47 -5.22 3.57
N SER A 26 8.65 -5.70 4.80
CA SER A 26 9.87 -6.42 5.18
C SER A 26 9.66 -7.91 5.03
N CYS A 27 10.64 -8.57 4.41
CA CYS A 27 10.64 -9.99 4.10
C CYS A 27 11.66 -10.73 4.97
N ILE A 28 11.53 -12.06 5.05
CA ILE A 28 12.60 -12.89 5.61
C ILE A 28 13.86 -12.83 4.74
N ASP A 29 15.03 -13.09 5.35
CA ASP A 29 16.31 -13.15 4.65
C ASP A 29 16.24 -14.13 3.47
N GLY A 30 16.51 -13.64 2.25
CA GLY A 30 16.41 -14.42 1.01
C GLY A 30 15.00 -14.62 0.43
N GLY A 31 13.95 -14.12 1.08
CA GLY A 31 12.55 -14.22 0.61
C GLY A 31 12.08 -13.05 -0.27
N ARG A 32 12.89 -12.01 -0.40
CA ARG A 32 12.56 -10.75 -1.08
C ARG A 32 12.13 -10.94 -2.54
N ASP A 33 12.89 -11.68 -3.34
CA ASP A 33 12.59 -11.90 -4.76
C ASP A 33 11.29 -12.69 -4.96
N GLU A 34 10.98 -13.62 -4.06
CA GLU A 34 9.70 -14.37 -4.08
C GLU A 34 8.53 -13.43 -3.76
N VAL A 35 8.65 -12.63 -2.70
CA VAL A 35 7.63 -11.66 -2.32
C VAL A 35 7.40 -10.63 -3.43
N ALA A 36 8.47 -10.11 -4.05
CA ALA A 36 8.34 -9.16 -5.16
C ALA A 36 7.55 -9.76 -6.33
N ALA A 37 7.82 -11.01 -6.70
CA ALA A 37 7.11 -11.70 -7.78
C ALA A 37 5.64 -11.98 -7.42
N GLU A 38 5.35 -12.36 -6.17
CA GLU A 38 3.97 -12.56 -5.72
C GLU A 38 3.18 -11.25 -5.71
N ILE A 39 3.78 -10.16 -5.21
CA ILE A 39 3.17 -8.84 -5.15
C ILE A 39 2.90 -8.28 -6.55
N ASP A 40 3.84 -8.42 -7.48
CA ASP A 40 3.64 -8.09 -8.90
C ASP A 40 2.48 -8.88 -9.50
N GLY A 41 2.40 -10.19 -9.22
CA GLY A 41 1.32 -11.07 -9.66
C GLY A 41 -0.06 -10.73 -9.08
N LEU A 42 -0.12 -10.06 -7.92
CA LEU A 42 -1.36 -9.56 -7.30
C LEU A 42 -1.87 -8.27 -7.97
N GLY A 43 -1.08 -7.66 -8.85
CA GLY A 43 -1.41 -6.41 -9.53
C GLY A 43 -0.98 -5.17 -8.77
N ALA A 44 0.17 -5.23 -8.08
CA ALA A 44 0.82 -4.03 -7.59
C ALA A 44 1.28 -3.14 -8.78
N ASP A 45 1.26 -1.83 -8.58
CA ASP A 45 1.66 -0.85 -9.60
C ASP A 45 3.17 -0.72 -9.69
N THR A 46 3.85 -0.71 -8.54
CA THR A 46 5.31 -0.55 -8.48
C THR A 46 5.89 -1.34 -7.31
N VAL A 47 7.00 -2.04 -7.57
CA VAL A 47 7.81 -2.70 -6.53
C VAL A 47 9.24 -2.15 -6.62
N THR A 48 9.69 -1.52 -5.54
CA THR A 48 11.04 -0.96 -5.41
C THR A 48 11.78 -1.67 -4.29
N GLU A 49 12.97 -2.17 -4.59
CA GLU A 49 13.80 -2.86 -3.62
C GLU A 49 14.51 -1.86 -2.69
N ILE A 50 14.34 -2.00 -1.38
CA ILE A 50 14.99 -1.15 -0.37
C ILE A 50 15.89 -2.02 0.52
N GLY A 51 17.19 -1.96 0.24
CA GLY A 51 18.17 -2.82 0.92
C GLY A 51 18.00 -4.30 0.56
N ASP A 52 18.43 -5.18 1.47
CA ASP A 52 18.45 -6.63 1.25
C ASP A 52 17.15 -7.34 1.68
N VAL A 53 16.37 -6.72 2.56
CA VAL A 53 15.23 -7.39 3.22
C VAL A 53 13.90 -6.65 3.09
N SER A 54 13.89 -5.43 2.55
CA SER A 54 12.68 -4.61 2.46
C SER A 54 12.33 -4.27 1.01
N LEU A 55 11.04 -4.11 0.76
CA LEU A 55 10.44 -3.72 -0.51
C LEU A 55 9.49 -2.56 -0.23
N ARG A 56 9.57 -1.48 -1.02
CA ARG A 56 8.53 -0.47 -1.11
C ARG A 56 7.59 -0.87 -2.24
N VAL A 57 6.32 -1.02 -1.93
CA VAL A 57 5.30 -1.54 -2.83
C VAL A 57 4.19 -0.50 -2.94
N GLU A 58 3.95 -0.01 -4.14
CA GLU A 58 2.76 0.77 -4.47
C GLU A 58 1.70 -0.18 -5.00
N ALA A 59 0.55 -0.21 -4.33
CA ALA A 59 -0.50 -1.16 -4.63
C ALA A 59 -1.88 -0.55 -4.28
N PRO A 60 -2.95 -0.96 -4.97
CA PRO A 60 -4.30 -0.54 -4.59
C PRO A 60 -4.71 -1.14 -3.24
N GLU A 61 -5.46 -0.38 -2.43
CA GLU A 61 -5.90 -0.81 -1.10
C GLU A 61 -6.54 -2.21 -1.10
N ARG A 62 -7.29 -2.55 -2.15
CA ARG A 62 -7.97 -3.85 -2.29
C ARG A 62 -7.06 -5.07 -2.26
N ILE A 63 -5.76 -4.93 -2.55
CA ILE A 63 -4.80 -6.04 -2.51
C ILE A 63 -3.93 -6.05 -1.25
N VAL A 64 -4.03 -5.03 -0.38
CA VAL A 64 -3.30 -4.95 0.91
C VAL A 64 -3.55 -6.20 1.76
N ASP A 65 -4.80 -6.69 1.78
CA ASP A 65 -5.16 -7.90 2.51
C ASP A 65 -4.39 -9.13 1.99
N SER A 66 -4.29 -9.27 0.67
CA SER A 66 -3.55 -10.37 0.03
C SER A 66 -2.06 -10.30 0.35
N ILE A 67 -1.46 -9.11 0.31
CA ILE A 67 -0.04 -8.89 0.67
C ILE A 67 0.20 -9.29 2.13
N CYS A 68 -0.69 -8.92 3.04
CA CYS A 68 -0.60 -9.30 4.46
C CYS A 68 -0.78 -10.80 4.72
N ASN A 69 -1.28 -11.57 3.77
CA ASN A 69 -1.45 -13.02 3.90
C ASN A 69 -0.26 -13.83 3.37
N LEU A 70 0.73 -13.18 2.74
CA LEU A 70 1.96 -13.85 2.30
C LEU A 70 2.77 -14.39 3.49
N ASP A 71 3.29 -15.61 3.37
CA ASP A 71 4.00 -16.28 4.46
C ASP A 71 5.45 -15.81 4.62
N THR A 72 6.05 -15.28 3.56
CA THR A 72 7.42 -14.75 3.51
C THR A 72 7.53 -13.31 4.01
N VAL A 73 6.40 -12.65 4.28
CA VAL A 73 6.33 -11.29 4.80
C VAL A 73 6.43 -11.29 6.32
N VAL A 74 7.33 -10.47 6.86
CA VAL A 74 7.62 -10.32 8.30
C VAL A 74 6.92 -9.10 8.87
N SER A 75 7.04 -7.95 8.19
CA SER A 75 6.34 -6.72 8.58
C SER A 75 5.70 -6.02 7.40
N VAL A 76 4.56 -5.37 7.65
CA VAL A 76 3.89 -4.48 6.70
C VAL A 76 3.56 -3.16 7.40
N GLU A 77 4.03 -2.07 6.82
CA GLU A 77 3.91 -0.70 7.34
C GLU A 77 3.49 0.23 6.19
N LEU A 78 2.81 1.34 6.48
CA LEU A 78 2.61 2.38 5.47
C LEU A 78 3.88 3.20 5.31
N ASP A 79 4.27 3.45 4.06
CA ASP A 79 5.32 4.42 3.79
C ASP A 79 4.75 5.83 4.06
N SER A 80 5.13 6.40 5.20
CA SER A 80 4.61 7.68 5.69
C SER A 80 4.95 8.90 4.81
N ASP A 81 5.77 8.73 3.77
CA ASP A 81 6.05 9.79 2.78
C ASP A 81 4.94 9.87 1.70
N ASP A 82 4.12 8.81 1.57
CA ASP A 82 3.03 8.68 0.59
C ASP A 82 1.65 8.74 1.26
N VAL A 83 1.52 9.52 2.34
CA VAL A 83 0.22 10.11 2.66
C VAL A 83 -0.11 11.08 1.52
N VAL A 84 -0.68 10.55 0.45
CA VAL A 84 -1.49 11.34 -0.47
C VAL A 84 -2.50 12.03 0.44
N VAL A 85 -2.23 13.30 0.70
CA VAL A 85 -3.24 14.25 1.12
C VAL A 85 -4.34 14.09 0.09
N GLU A 86 -5.39 13.34 0.42
CA GLU A 86 -6.67 13.43 -0.25
C GLU A 86 -6.95 14.93 -0.36
N GLU A 87 -6.74 15.48 -1.55
CA GLU A 87 -7.06 16.87 -1.83
C GLU A 87 -8.56 16.96 -1.60
N THR A 88 -8.87 17.55 -0.45
CA THR A 88 -10.17 17.70 0.13
C THR A 88 -11.20 17.99 -0.96
N ARG A 89 -12.10 17.02 -1.14
CA ARG A 89 -13.44 17.12 -1.74
C ARG A 89 -13.81 18.53 -2.19
N ASN A 90 -14.02 18.65 -3.50
CA ASN A 90 -15.24 19.19 -4.09
C ASN A 90 -16.13 19.97 -3.09
N LEU A 91 -15.94 21.29 -2.99
CA LEU A 91 -17.00 22.19 -2.54
C LEU A 91 -17.45 23.00 -3.75
N GLU A 92 -18.51 22.52 -4.38
CA GLU A 92 -19.31 23.29 -5.32
C GLU A 92 -19.65 24.67 -4.75
N SER A 93 -19.46 25.73 -5.55
CA SER A 93 -20.28 26.94 -5.48
C SER A 93 -20.21 27.70 -6.81
N ARG A 94 -21.00 27.23 -7.79
CA ARG A 94 -21.73 28.18 -8.66
C ARG A 94 -22.93 28.64 -7.82
N PRO A 95 -23.14 29.95 -7.59
CA PRO A 95 -23.76 30.80 -8.62
C PRO A 95 -23.33 32.29 -8.58
N GLY A 96 -23.56 33.04 -9.67
CA GLY A 96 -23.47 34.50 -9.61
C GLY A 96 -23.30 35.23 -10.93
N SER A 97 -24.36 35.28 -11.74
CA SER A 97 -24.59 36.41 -12.66
C SER A 97 -24.68 37.72 -11.86
N VAL A 98 -24.11 38.80 -12.40
CA VAL A 98 -24.30 40.26 -12.15
C VAL A 98 -22.91 40.91 -12.24
N MET A 99 -22.59 41.86 -13.12
CA MET A 99 -23.37 42.81 -13.93
C MET A 99 -22.57 43.15 -15.20
#